data_AF-A0A1U7UQS8-F1
#
_entry.id   AF-A0A1U7UQS8-F1
#
_cell.length_a   1.000
_cell.length_b   1.000
_cell.length_c   1.000
_cell.angle_alpha   90.00
_cell.angle_beta   90.00
_cell.angle_gamma   90.00
#
_symmetry.space_group_name_H-M   'P 1'
#
loop_
_entity.id
_entity.type
_entity.pdbx_description
1 polymer ?
#
loop_
_entity_poly.entity_id
_entity_poly.type
_entity_poly.pdbx_seq_one_letter_code
_entity_poly.pdbx_strand_id
1 'polypeptide(L)'
;MALRSRFGGLSVCRNLACGFAARSTSSKPAATPEVDPLENEAVAPEFTNRNPRNLELLSVARKERGWGTVWPSREFWHRLRVIRTQHHVEALVEHQNGQVVVSASTREWAIKKHLYSTRNVVACESIGRVLAERCLEAGINFMVYQPTTWEATSDSIKQLENAMAEGGVVLQEPRRIYS
;
A
#
# COMPACT_ATOMS: atom_id res chain seq x y z
N MET A 1 -80.04 33.95 -25.03
CA MET A 1 -80.33 32.52 -25.31
C MET A 1 -80.00 31.76 -24.04
N ALA A 2 -81.00 31.42 -23.21
CA ALA A 2 -81.69 30.12 -23.20
C ALA A 2 -80.76 29.00 -22.67
N LEU A 3 -81.07 28.15 -21.69
CA LEU A 3 -82.28 27.82 -20.95
C LEU A 3 -81.79 27.01 -19.72
N ARG A 4 -82.33 27.27 -18.52
CA ARG A 4 -82.44 26.24 -17.48
C ARG A 4 -83.52 25.25 -17.94
N SER A 5 -83.32 23.94 -17.76
CA SER A 5 -84.27 23.07 -17.04
C SER A 5 -84.00 21.56 -17.21
N ARG A 6 -84.03 20.86 -16.06
CA ARG A 6 -84.71 19.58 -15.74
C ARG A 6 -84.35 18.36 -16.62
N PHE A 7 -84.03 17.20 -16.07
CA PHE A 7 -84.90 16.23 -15.38
C PHE A 7 -83.92 15.13 -14.86
N GLY A 8 -84.02 14.57 -13.65
CA GLY A 8 -85.11 13.69 -13.23
C GLY A 8 -84.80 12.25 -13.62
N GLY A 9 -84.24 11.45 -12.68
CA GLY A 9 -83.96 10.04 -12.92
C GLY A 9 -83.44 9.32 -11.66
N LEU A 10 -84.35 8.99 -10.75
CA LEU A 10 -84.13 7.96 -9.74
C LEU A 10 -84.34 6.60 -10.42
N SER A 11 -83.36 5.70 -10.33
CA SER A 11 -83.66 4.26 -10.31
C SER A 11 -82.87 3.59 -9.18
N VAL A 12 -83.65 3.10 -8.22
CA VAL A 12 -83.23 2.19 -7.17
C VAL A 12 -83.17 0.81 -7.79
N CYS A 13 -81.99 0.19 -7.82
CA CYS A 13 -81.88 -1.25 -7.96
C CYS A 13 -80.95 -1.78 -6.86
N ARG A 14 -81.61 -2.49 -5.94
CA ARG A 14 -81.04 -3.24 -4.81
C ARG A 14 -80.00 -4.22 -5.31
N ASN A 15 -78.83 -4.24 -4.68
CA ASN A 15 -78.03 -5.45 -4.55
C ASN A 15 -77.51 -5.53 -3.11
N LEU A 16 -78.14 -6.42 -2.33
CA LEU A 16 -77.62 -6.92 -1.07
C LEU A 16 -76.43 -7.82 -1.40
N ALA A 17 -75.23 -7.24 -1.39
CA ALA A 17 -74.01 -8.00 -1.23
C ALA A 17 -73.56 -7.82 0.22
N CYS A 18 -73.55 -8.92 0.97
CA CYS A 18 -72.98 -9.01 2.30
C CYS A 18 -71.47 -8.77 2.18
N GLY A 19 -71.07 -7.49 2.23
CA GLY A 19 -69.67 -7.08 2.29
C GLY A 19 -69.18 -7.24 3.71
N PHE A 20 -68.48 -8.34 3.98
CA PHE A 20 -67.69 -8.48 5.20
C PHE A 20 -66.62 -7.39 5.16
N ALA A 21 -66.81 -6.30 5.91
CA ALA A 21 -65.79 -5.28 6.07
C ALA A 21 -64.63 -5.91 6.85
N ALA A 22 -63.62 -6.40 6.12
CA ALA A 22 -62.34 -6.71 6.72
C ALA A 22 -61.78 -5.39 7.27
N ARG A 23 -61.87 -5.20 8.59
CA ARG A 23 -61.07 -4.20 9.29
C ARG A 23 -59.61 -4.54 9.01
N SER A 24 -59.01 -3.88 8.02
CA SER A 24 -57.58 -3.88 7.83
C SER A 24 -56.97 -3.11 9.00
N THR A 25 -56.60 -3.83 10.05
CA THR A 25 -55.64 -3.33 11.02
C THR A 25 -54.30 -3.26 10.29
N SER A 26 -54.05 -2.17 9.55
CA SER A 26 -52.67 -1.87 9.17
C SER A 26 -51.95 -1.51 10.47
N SER A 27 -51.22 -2.48 11.02
CA SER A 27 -50.16 -2.15 11.95
C SER A 27 -49.18 -1.29 11.16
N LYS A 28 -49.20 0.03 11.38
CA LYS A 28 -47.99 0.81 11.13
C LYS A 28 -46.88 0.06 11.86
N PRO A 29 -45.82 -0.42 11.18
CA PRO A 29 -44.70 -1.00 11.90
C PRO A 29 -44.25 0.04 12.91
N ALA A 30 -44.21 -0.37 14.19
CA ALA A 30 -43.70 0.45 15.25
C ALA A 30 -42.31 0.92 14.82
N ALA A 31 -42.09 2.25 14.85
CA ALA A 31 -40.77 2.81 14.63
C ALA A 31 -39.81 2.03 15.53
N THR A 32 -38.77 1.44 14.94
CA THR A 32 -37.68 0.82 15.68
C THR A 32 -37.25 1.83 16.75
N PRO A 33 -37.13 1.41 18.03
CA PRO A 33 -36.68 2.32 19.07
C PRO A 33 -35.37 2.94 18.61
N GLU A 34 -35.29 4.26 18.62
CA GLU A 34 -34.07 5.00 18.30
C GLU A 34 -33.03 4.56 19.33
N VAL A 35 -32.21 3.58 18.93
CA VAL A 35 -31.07 3.13 19.72
C VAL A 35 -30.14 4.33 19.73
N ASP A 36 -29.92 4.93 20.90
CA ASP A 36 -28.90 5.95 21.11
C ASP A 36 -27.63 5.47 20.39
N PRO A 37 -27.08 6.23 19.41
CA PRO A 37 -25.99 5.72 18.59
C PRO A 37 -24.88 5.31 19.54
N LEU A 38 -24.53 4.03 19.49
CA LEU A 38 -23.49 3.47 20.35
C LEU A 38 -22.25 4.36 20.17
N GLU A 39 -21.69 4.87 21.27
CA GLU A 39 -20.60 5.86 21.22
C GLU A 39 -19.39 5.39 20.37
N ASN A 40 -19.26 4.08 20.17
CA ASN A 40 -18.25 3.43 19.33
C ASN A 40 -18.48 3.56 17.81
N GLU A 41 -19.68 3.93 17.37
CA GLU A 41 -20.03 4.12 15.94
C GLU A 41 -19.74 5.55 15.45
N ALA A 42 -19.31 6.44 16.35
CA ALA A 42 -18.92 7.80 16.03
C ALA A 42 -17.56 7.82 15.28
N VAL A 43 -17.56 7.43 14.01
CA VAL A 43 -16.40 7.49 13.11
C VAL A 43 -16.39 8.82 12.37
N ALA A 44 -15.26 9.51 12.38
CA ALA A 44 -15.09 10.74 11.63
C ALA A 44 -15.22 10.50 10.11
N PRO A 45 -15.83 11.43 9.35
CA PRO A 45 -15.97 11.28 7.89
C PRO A 45 -14.62 11.29 7.15
N GLU A 46 -13.59 11.91 7.73
CA GLU A 46 -12.23 11.93 7.20
C GLU A 46 -11.29 11.16 8.15
N PHE A 47 -10.59 10.17 7.60
CA PHE A 47 -9.59 9.39 8.34
C PHE A 47 -8.18 9.91 8.03
N THR A 48 -7.47 10.37 9.06
CA THR A 48 -6.10 10.89 8.91
C THR A 48 -5.08 9.85 9.39
N ASN A 49 -4.29 9.30 8.46
CA ASN A 49 -3.17 8.42 8.81
C ASN A 49 -1.86 9.21 8.83
N ARG A 50 -1.13 9.15 9.94
CA ARG A 50 0.16 9.85 10.13
C ARG A 50 1.38 8.98 9.80
N ASN A 51 1.20 7.72 9.43
CA ASN A 51 2.32 6.83 9.11
C ASN A 51 2.96 7.22 7.76
N PRO A 52 4.25 7.59 7.71
CA PRO A 52 4.92 7.99 6.48
C PRO A 52 4.94 6.87 5.42
N ARG A 53 5.05 5.60 5.83
CA ARG A 53 5.17 4.45 4.91
C ARG A 53 3.83 4.01 4.32
N ASN A 54 2.69 4.51 4.81
CA ASN A 54 1.37 4.02 4.38
C ASN A 54 1.15 4.20 2.87
N LEU A 55 1.46 5.38 2.34
CA LEU A 55 1.26 5.68 0.92
C LEU A 55 2.21 4.88 0.00
N GLU A 56 3.41 4.55 0.51
CA GLU A 56 4.41 3.74 -0.20
C GLU A 56 3.95 2.30 -0.32
N LEU A 57 3.47 1.72 0.79
CA LEU A 57 2.93 0.35 0.82
C LEU A 57 1.69 0.20 -0.07
N LEU A 58 0.83 1.23 -0.12
CA LEU A 58 -0.33 1.26 -1.02
C LEU A 58 0.03 1.52 -2.49
N SER A 59 1.31 1.76 -2.80
CA SER A 59 1.79 2.10 -4.15
C SER A 59 1.22 3.40 -4.74
N VAL A 60 0.73 4.31 -3.90
CA VAL A 60 0.13 5.60 -4.30
C VAL A 60 1.08 6.77 -4.07
N ALA A 61 2.08 6.61 -3.20
CA ALA A 61 3.08 7.63 -2.90
C ALA A 61 3.78 8.14 -4.17
N ARG A 62 3.93 9.47 -4.25
CA ARG A 62 4.63 10.12 -5.36
C ARG A 62 6.13 9.82 -5.28
N LYS A 63 6.71 9.39 -6.41
CA LYS A 63 8.16 9.28 -6.63
C LYS A 63 8.71 10.57 -7.23
N GLU A 64 9.97 10.90 -6.98
CA GLU A 64 10.64 12.08 -7.57
C GLU A 64 10.96 11.85 -9.06
N ARG A 65 10.08 12.34 -9.93
CA ARG A 65 10.25 12.31 -11.40
C ARG A 65 10.98 13.55 -11.91
N GLY A 66 11.52 13.46 -13.14
CA GLY A 66 12.06 14.61 -13.89
C GLY A 66 13.59 14.64 -14.01
N TRP A 67 14.30 13.81 -13.25
CA TRP A 67 15.76 13.70 -13.25
C TRP A 67 16.31 12.90 -14.45
N GLY A 68 15.84 13.16 -15.66
CA GLY A 68 16.18 12.37 -16.85
C GLY A 68 17.60 12.60 -17.39
N THR A 69 18.21 13.74 -17.09
CA THR A 69 19.54 14.12 -17.58
C THR A 69 20.67 13.75 -16.62
N VAL A 70 20.34 13.40 -15.37
CA VAL A 70 21.33 13.06 -14.34
C VAL A 70 21.22 11.60 -13.96
N TRP A 71 22.36 11.01 -13.61
CA TRP A 71 22.44 9.66 -13.09
C TRP A 71 22.96 9.74 -11.64
N PRO A 72 22.41 8.97 -10.67
CA PRO A 72 21.29 8.03 -10.75
C PRO A 72 19.91 8.70 -10.79
N SER A 73 18.87 7.96 -11.17
CA SER A 73 17.50 8.49 -11.17
C SER A 73 16.92 8.50 -9.76
N ARG A 74 16.00 9.41 -9.47
CA ARG A 74 15.33 9.53 -8.16
C ARG A 74 13.91 8.97 -8.12
N GLU A 75 13.51 8.24 -9.16
CA GLU A 75 12.17 7.65 -9.24
C GLU A 75 12.10 6.31 -8.46
N PHE A 76 12.24 6.37 -7.13
CA PHE A 76 12.15 5.22 -6.22
C PHE A 76 11.63 5.68 -4.84
N TRP A 77 11.18 4.74 -3.99
CA TRP A 77 10.95 5.02 -2.56
C TRP A 77 12.16 4.61 -1.72
N HIS A 78 12.66 3.39 -1.95
CA HIS A 78 13.87 2.85 -1.34
C HIS A 78 14.90 2.50 -2.42
N ARG A 79 16.15 2.89 -2.20
CA ARG A 79 17.28 2.49 -3.06
C ARG A 79 18.27 1.64 -2.29
N LEU A 80 18.82 0.64 -2.98
CA LEU A 80 20.01 -0.06 -2.54
C LEU A 80 21.24 0.71 -3.03
N ARG A 81 22.11 1.08 -2.10
CA ARG A 81 23.39 1.73 -2.39
C ARG A 81 24.53 0.85 -1.87
N VAL A 82 25.34 0.35 -2.79
CA VAL A 82 26.50 -0.48 -2.46
C VAL A 82 27.75 0.39 -2.58
N ILE A 83 28.52 0.49 -1.49
CA ILE A 83 29.76 1.24 -1.43
C ILE A 83 30.90 0.25 -1.24
N ARG A 84 31.81 0.21 -2.22
CA ARG A 84 32.99 -0.65 -2.19
C ARG A 84 34.24 0.21 -2.04
N THR A 85 34.91 0.05 -0.92
CA THR A 85 36.22 0.64 -0.66
C THR A 85 37.33 -0.40 -0.87
N GLN A 86 38.59 0.01 -0.77
CA GLN A 86 39.73 -0.90 -0.90
C GLN A 86 39.71 -2.04 0.14
N HIS A 87 39.20 -1.77 1.33
CA HIS A 87 39.24 -2.70 2.46
C HIS A 87 37.87 -3.21 2.89
N HIS A 88 36.79 -2.49 2.60
CA HIS A 88 35.46 -2.80 3.13
C HIS A 88 34.39 -2.66 2.06
N VAL A 89 33.41 -3.54 2.16
CA VAL A 89 32.13 -3.44 1.44
C VAL A 89 31.05 -3.03 2.43
N GLU A 90 30.22 -2.10 2.00
CA GLU A 90 29.06 -1.59 2.74
C GLU A 90 27.85 -1.58 1.79
N ALA A 91 26.69 -1.97 2.30
CA ALA A 91 25.43 -1.88 1.58
C ALA A 91 24.41 -1.14 2.46
N LEU A 92 23.76 -0.14 1.88
CA LEU A 92 22.86 0.77 2.55
C LEU A 92 21.52 0.77 1.82
N VAL A 93 20.43 0.77 2.57
CA VAL A 93 19.08 1.01 2.06
C VAL A 93 18.69 2.43 2.44
N GLU A 94 18.64 3.29 1.45
CA GLU A 94 18.32 4.71 1.62
C GLU A 94 16.91 4.99 1.12
N HIS A 95 16.15 5.80 1.87
CA HIS A 95 14.89 6.36 1.42
C HIS A 95 15.13 7.54 0.46
N GLN A 96 14.15 7.93 -0.36
CA GLN A 96 14.23 9.11 -1.23
C GLN A 96 14.61 10.41 -0.47
N ASN A 97 14.23 10.52 0.80
CA ASN A 97 14.59 11.65 1.67
C ASN A 97 16.09 11.69 2.06
N GLY A 98 16.88 10.69 1.68
CA GLY A 98 18.29 10.55 2.04
C GLY A 98 18.56 9.90 3.40
N GLN A 99 17.52 9.48 4.12
CA GLN A 99 17.66 8.74 5.37
C GLN A 99 18.03 7.28 5.12
N VAL A 100 19.03 6.77 5.82
CA VAL A 100 19.40 5.34 5.79
C VAL A 100 18.47 4.59 6.74
N VAL A 101 17.74 3.60 6.23
CA VAL A 101 16.82 2.78 7.04
C VAL A 101 17.52 1.54 7.57
N VAL A 102 18.27 0.86 6.69
CA VAL A 102 19.02 -0.35 7.04
C VAL A 102 20.41 -0.26 6.44
N SER A 103 21.41 -0.73 7.17
CA SER A 103 22.79 -0.81 6.71
C SER A 103 23.39 -2.16 7.07
N ALA A 104 24.31 -2.66 6.24
CA ALA A 104 25.15 -3.80 6.55
C ALA A 104 26.57 -3.53 6.04
N SER A 105 27.57 -3.69 6.91
CA SER A 105 28.96 -3.43 6.55
C SER A 105 29.92 -4.49 7.08
N THR A 106 30.97 -4.77 6.30
CA THR A 106 32.11 -5.60 6.78
C THR A 106 32.93 -4.96 7.90
N ARG A 107 32.62 -3.71 8.29
CA ARG A 107 33.19 -3.05 9.47
C ARG A 107 32.58 -3.55 10.77
N GLU A 108 31.34 -4.02 10.72
CA GLU A 108 30.66 -4.62 11.87
C GLU A 108 31.40 -5.89 12.30
N TRP A 109 31.77 -5.94 13.58
CA TRP A 109 32.51 -7.06 14.14
C TRP A 109 31.75 -8.40 14.00
N ALA A 110 30.42 -8.36 14.13
CA ALA A 110 29.56 -9.53 14.01
C ALA A 110 29.70 -10.22 12.64
N ILE A 111 29.87 -9.45 11.56
CA ILE A 111 30.06 -9.98 10.20
C ILE A 111 31.54 -10.30 9.98
N LYS A 112 32.43 -9.39 10.39
CA LYS A 112 33.88 -9.50 10.14
C LYS A 112 34.49 -10.77 10.74
N LYS A 113 34.04 -11.22 11.92
CA LYS A 113 34.57 -12.42 12.59
C LYS A 113 34.34 -13.72 11.81
N HIS A 114 33.32 -13.75 10.94
CA HIS A 114 32.98 -14.91 10.12
C HIS A 114 33.59 -14.86 8.71
N LEU A 115 34.25 -13.75 8.36
CA LEU A 115 34.85 -13.55 7.04
C LEU A 115 36.36 -13.63 7.11
N TYR A 116 36.96 -14.41 6.22
CA TYR A 116 38.41 -14.44 6.04
C TYR A 116 38.94 -13.13 5.42
N SER A 117 38.20 -12.56 4.46
CA SER A 117 38.54 -11.31 3.77
C SER A 117 37.28 -10.48 3.54
N THR A 118 37.41 -9.17 3.70
CA THR A 118 36.32 -8.19 3.66
C THR A 118 36.03 -7.62 2.27
N ARG A 119 36.77 -8.04 1.24
CA ARG A 119 36.63 -7.56 -0.16
C ARG A 119 36.16 -8.63 -1.15
N ASN A 120 36.19 -9.90 -0.75
CA ASN A 120 35.94 -11.01 -1.65
C ASN A 120 34.46 -11.08 -2.08
N VAL A 121 34.18 -11.85 -3.12
CA VAL A 121 32.80 -12.13 -3.60
C VAL A 121 31.94 -12.70 -2.46
N VAL A 122 32.48 -13.62 -1.67
CA VAL A 122 31.82 -14.22 -0.49
C VAL A 122 31.44 -13.17 0.56
N ALA A 123 32.24 -12.10 0.73
CA ALA A 123 31.90 -11.02 1.64
C ALA A 123 30.68 -10.21 1.14
N CYS A 124 30.57 -10.03 -0.18
CA CYS A 124 29.42 -9.35 -0.79
C CYS A 124 28.14 -10.18 -0.69
N GLU A 125 28.25 -11.49 -0.93
CA GLU A 125 27.16 -12.46 -0.74
C GLU A 125 26.69 -12.47 0.72
N SER A 126 27.63 -12.53 1.67
CA SER A 126 27.31 -12.52 3.11
C SER A 126 26.66 -11.20 3.54
N ILE A 127 27.12 -10.06 3.01
CA ILE A 127 26.46 -8.77 3.22
C ILE A 127 25.04 -8.79 2.63
N GLY A 128 24.86 -9.32 1.42
CA GLY A 128 23.54 -9.46 0.80
C GLY A 128 22.57 -10.26 1.66
N ARG A 129 23.00 -11.41 2.19
CA ARG A 129 22.18 -12.23 3.11
C ARG A 129 21.78 -11.48 4.38
N VAL A 130 22.75 -10.90 5.08
CA VAL A 130 22.50 -10.16 6.32
C VAL A 130 21.62 -8.93 6.05
N LEU A 131 21.82 -8.26 4.92
CA LEU A 131 21.00 -7.11 4.55
C LEU A 131 19.57 -7.53 4.24
N ALA A 132 19.37 -8.63 3.50
CA ALA A 132 18.03 -9.15 3.20
C ALA A 132 17.25 -9.50 4.47
N GLU A 133 17.89 -10.21 5.41
CA GLU A 133 17.31 -10.52 6.73
C GLU A 133 16.88 -9.25 7.47
N ARG A 134 17.79 -8.27 7.60
CA ARG A 134 17.47 -6.98 8.25
C ARG A 134 16.37 -6.21 7.54
N CYS A 135 16.29 -6.30 6.22
CA CYS A 135 15.21 -5.66 5.44
C CYS A 135 13.86 -6.32 5.73
N LEU A 136 13.81 -7.64 5.79
CA LEU A 136 12.59 -8.37 6.14
C LEU A 136 12.12 -8.05 7.56
N GLU A 137 13.04 -8.00 8.53
CA GLU A 137 12.73 -7.60 9.91
C GLU A 137 12.20 -6.16 9.99
N ALA A 138 12.71 -5.26 9.15
CA ALA A 138 12.22 -3.88 9.00
C ALA A 138 10.93 -3.75 8.15
N GLY A 139 10.46 -4.85 7.55
CA GLY A 139 9.32 -4.87 6.65
C GLY A 139 9.56 -4.13 5.33
N ILE A 140 10.77 -4.18 4.78
CA ILE A 140 11.14 -3.62 3.47
C ILE A 140 11.37 -4.77 2.50
N ASN A 141 10.45 -4.94 1.56
CA ASN A 141 10.50 -6.05 0.59
C ASN A 141 10.92 -5.58 -0.81
N PHE A 142 10.73 -4.29 -1.10
CA PHE A 142 11.00 -3.70 -2.41
C PHE A 142 12.02 -2.57 -2.28
N MET A 143 13.00 -2.57 -3.16
CA MET A 143 13.97 -1.49 -3.32
C MET A 143 14.44 -1.45 -4.77
N VAL A 144 15.00 -0.34 -5.21
CA VAL A 144 15.61 -0.23 -6.54
C VAL A 144 17.12 -0.27 -6.43
N TYR A 145 17.76 -1.11 -7.24
CA TYR A 145 19.21 -1.06 -7.41
C TYR A 145 19.57 -0.47 -8.77
N GLN A 146 20.47 0.51 -8.77
CA GLN A 146 20.95 1.19 -9.98
C GLN A 146 22.48 1.13 -10.02
N PRO A 147 23.05 -0.03 -10.40
CA PRO A 147 24.49 -0.15 -10.60
C PRO A 147 24.93 0.61 -11.85
N THR A 148 26.22 0.97 -11.88
CA THR A 148 26.87 1.31 -13.14
C THR A 148 27.07 0.06 -14.00
N THR A 149 27.26 0.22 -15.31
CA THR A 149 27.34 -0.92 -16.24
C THR A 149 28.50 -1.88 -15.93
N TRP A 150 29.66 -1.34 -15.53
CA TRP A 150 30.81 -2.16 -15.13
C TRP A 150 30.62 -2.85 -13.78
N GLU A 151 29.91 -2.22 -12.83
CA GLU A 151 29.55 -2.84 -11.55
C GLU A 151 28.57 -3.99 -11.74
N ALA A 152 27.54 -3.81 -12.57
CA ALA A 152 26.55 -4.84 -12.88
C ALA A 152 27.19 -6.09 -13.53
N THR A 153 28.26 -5.89 -14.29
CA THR A 153 29.00 -7.00 -14.93
C THR A 153 29.80 -7.82 -13.92
N SER A 154 30.15 -7.24 -12.76
CA SER A 154 31.01 -7.88 -11.76
C SER A 154 30.32 -9.03 -11.03
N ASP A 155 31.04 -10.14 -10.84
CA ASP A 155 30.50 -11.33 -10.18
C ASP A 155 30.09 -11.06 -8.72
N SER A 156 30.78 -10.13 -8.05
CA SER A 156 30.43 -9.75 -6.68
C SER A 156 29.08 -9.08 -6.56
N ILE A 157 28.68 -8.26 -7.55
CA ILE A 157 27.38 -7.60 -7.52
C ILE A 157 26.30 -8.60 -7.89
N LYS A 158 26.53 -9.44 -8.91
CA LYS A 158 25.60 -10.54 -9.26
C LYS A 158 25.33 -11.46 -8.06
N GLN A 159 26.36 -11.85 -7.32
CA GLN A 159 26.17 -12.68 -6.13
C GLN A 159 25.44 -11.97 -4.99
N LEU A 160 25.66 -10.65 -4.84
CA LEU A 160 24.88 -9.85 -3.88
C LEU A 160 23.41 -9.79 -4.29
N GLU A 161 23.12 -9.56 -5.58
CA GLU A 161 21.75 -9.54 -6.11
C GLU A 161 21.06 -10.90 -5.92
N ASN A 162 21.75 -12.00 -6.22
CA ASN A 162 21.25 -13.36 -5.99
C ASN A 162 20.95 -13.59 -4.50
N ALA A 163 21.86 -13.21 -3.60
CA ALA A 163 21.66 -13.36 -2.16
C ALA A 163 20.47 -12.54 -1.65
N MET A 164 20.23 -11.34 -2.19
CA MET A 164 19.06 -10.52 -1.86
C MET A 164 17.76 -11.18 -2.36
N ALA A 165 17.77 -11.73 -3.58
CA ALA A 165 16.62 -12.42 -4.16
C ALA A 165 16.29 -13.72 -3.41
N GLU A 166 17.30 -14.52 -3.04
CA GLU A 166 17.16 -15.71 -2.20
C GLU A 166 16.61 -15.35 -0.81
N GLY A 167 17.04 -14.21 -0.27
CA GLY A 167 16.52 -13.64 0.97
C GLY A 167 15.10 -13.06 0.87
N GLY A 168 14.43 -13.16 -0.28
CA GLY A 168 13.04 -12.73 -0.46
C GLY A 168 12.84 -11.23 -0.71
N VAL A 169 13.91 -10.48 -0.96
CA VAL A 169 13.85 -9.05 -1.28
C VAL A 169 13.91 -8.85 -2.80
N VAL A 170 12.98 -8.06 -3.33
CA VAL A 170 12.89 -7.77 -4.77
C VAL A 170 13.56 -6.43 -5.08
N LEU A 171 14.56 -6.45 -5.96
CA LEU A 171 15.33 -5.28 -6.38
C LEU A 171 14.63 -4.40 -7.45
N GLN A 172 13.31 -4.57 -7.57
CA GLN A 172 12.46 -3.78 -8.42
C GLN A 172 11.20 -3.38 -7.66
N GLU A 173 10.91 -2.09 -7.63
CA GLU A 173 9.69 -1.57 -7.03
C GLU A 173 8.49 -1.68 -7.97
N PRO A 174 7.27 -1.84 -7.40
CA PRO A 174 6.05 -1.74 -8.19
C PRO A 174 5.88 -0.34 -8.79
N ARG A 175 5.13 -0.28 -9.89
CA ARG A 175 4.75 0.98 -10.51
C ARG A 175 3.72 1.69 -9.64
N ARG A 176 3.81 3.02 -9.60
CA ARG A 176 2.83 3.85 -8.89
C ARG A 176 1.46 3.76 -9.57
N ILE A 177 0.41 3.63 -8.75
CA ILE A 177 -0.98 3.66 -9.20
C ILE A 177 -1.43 5.13 -9.32
N TYR A 178 -1.98 5.50 -10.47
CA TYR A 178 -2.41 6.87 -10.77
C TYR A 178 -3.92 7.10 -10.67
N SER A 179 -4.72 6.02 -10.71
CA SER A 179 -6.14 6.00 -11.12
C SER A 179 -6.37 6.44 -12.56
#